data_AF-A0A2T7T309-F1
#
_entry.id   AF-A0A2T7T309-F1
#
_cell.length_a   1.000
_cell.length_b   1.000
_cell.length_c   1.000
_cell.angle_alpha   90.00
_cell.angle_beta   90.00
_cell.angle_gamma   90.00
#
_symmetry.space_group_name_H-M   'P 1'
#
loop_
_entity.id
_entity.type
_entity.pdbx_description
1 polymer ?
#
loop_
_entity_poly.entity_id
_entity_poly.type
_entity_poly.pdbx_seq_one_letter_code
_entity_poly.pdbx_strand_id
1 'polypeptide(L)'
;MKPSWKASRPAHQEGMALVEALIASAVLAIGLLGAAQLALKSQQTATESRQNAVGQMLALEAMDCLQAQAHTPTAACPAQQSIVVQGTRYTRQAQTSPQGQSTDLLVQVSWPNRRVGGASSDHSDPQISWRSSVSTLPSWVGVSSP
;
A
#
# COMPACT_ATOMS: atom_id res chain seq x y z
N MET A 1 7.63 -54.02 52.83
CA MET A 1 7.04 -52.75 53.30
C MET A 1 6.94 -51.79 52.11
N LYS A 2 5.75 -51.23 51.82
CA LYS A 2 5.54 -50.17 50.80
C LYS A 2 4.88 -48.98 51.50
N PRO A 3 5.45 -47.76 51.46
CA PRO A 3 4.74 -46.60 51.97
C PRO A 3 3.74 -46.09 50.92
N SER A 4 2.47 -46.05 51.30
CA SER A 4 1.38 -45.40 50.57
C SER A 4 1.26 -43.97 51.07
N TRP A 5 1.65 -42.99 50.26
CA TRP A 5 1.40 -41.57 50.54
C TRP A 5 0.11 -41.15 49.83
N LYS A 6 -0.98 -40.99 50.59
CA LYS A 6 -2.16 -40.24 50.11
C LYS A 6 -1.93 -38.77 50.42
N ALA A 7 -1.68 -37.97 49.39
CA ALA A 7 -1.64 -36.52 49.50
C ALA A 7 -3.08 -35.98 49.50
N SER A 8 -3.61 -35.62 50.66
CA SER A 8 -4.83 -34.81 50.75
C SER A 8 -4.49 -33.37 50.37
N ARG A 9 -5.07 -32.86 49.27
CA ARG A 9 -4.98 -31.44 48.93
C ARG A 9 -5.98 -30.65 49.77
N PRO A 10 -5.60 -29.49 50.34
CA PRO A 10 -6.51 -28.69 51.15
C PRO A 10 -7.57 -27.99 50.27
N ALA A 11 -8.86 -28.16 50.61
CA ALA A 11 -10.02 -27.62 49.91
C ALA A 11 -10.04 -26.07 49.77
N HIS A 12 -9.22 -25.35 50.55
CA HIS A 12 -9.10 -23.89 50.44
C HIS A 12 -8.39 -23.42 49.16
N GLN A 13 -7.54 -24.27 48.55
CA GLN A 13 -6.90 -23.99 47.26
C GLN A 13 -7.88 -24.08 46.07
N GLU A 14 -9.02 -24.75 46.25
CA GLU A 14 -9.96 -25.05 45.17
C GLU A 14 -10.76 -23.81 44.74
N GLY A 15 -11.10 -22.91 45.67
CA GLY A 15 -11.79 -21.65 45.38
C GLY A 15 -10.90 -20.62 44.67
N MET A 16 -9.62 -20.52 45.06
CA MET A 16 -8.64 -19.65 44.42
C MET A 16 -8.36 -20.08 42.98
N ALA A 17 -8.24 -21.39 42.73
CA ALA A 17 -8.00 -21.94 41.40
C ALA A 17 -9.12 -21.62 40.39
N LEU A 18 -10.39 -21.56 40.84
CA LEU A 18 -11.53 -21.20 39.97
C LEU A 18 -11.49 -19.73 39.57
N VAL A 19 -11.18 -18.83 40.52
CA VAL A 19 -11.03 -17.39 40.26
C VAL A 19 -9.85 -17.15 39.31
N GLU A 20 -8.73 -17.84 39.52
CA GLU A 20 -7.56 -17.77 38.63
C GLU A 20 -7.90 -18.23 37.22
N ALA A 21 -8.61 -19.35 37.06
CA ALA A 21 -9.05 -19.84 35.76
C ALA A 21 -10.00 -18.85 35.07
N LEU A 22 -10.89 -18.19 35.82
CA LEU A 22 -11.81 -17.20 35.30
C LEU A 22 -11.07 -15.96 34.80
N ILE A 23 -10.13 -15.44 35.59
CA ILE A 23 -9.28 -14.30 35.18
C ILE A 23 -8.43 -14.69 33.96
N ALA A 24 -7.78 -15.85 33.99
CA ALA A 24 -6.98 -16.35 32.86
C ALA A 24 -7.82 -16.49 31.59
N SER A 25 -9.05 -17.02 31.70
CA SER A 25 -9.98 -17.13 30.56
C SER A 25 -10.41 -15.76 30.05
N ALA A 26 -10.64 -14.78 30.93
CA ALA A 26 -11.00 -13.42 30.55
C ALA A 26 -9.83 -12.73 29.81
N VAL A 27 -8.61 -12.85 30.34
CA VAL A 27 -7.39 -12.33 29.69
C VAL A 27 -7.16 -13.00 28.33
N LEU A 28 -7.35 -14.32 28.24
CA LEU A 28 -7.24 -15.06 26.98
C LEU A 28 -8.28 -14.59 25.96
N ALA A 29 -9.53 -14.42 26.37
CA ALA A 29 -10.60 -13.94 25.50
C ALA A 29 -10.28 -12.54 24.95
N ILE A 30 -9.82 -11.62 25.80
CA ILE A 30 -9.39 -10.27 25.39
C ILE A 30 -8.21 -10.37 24.41
N GLY A 31 -7.23 -11.24 24.68
CA GLY A 31 -6.09 -11.46 23.78
C GLY A 31 -6.48 -11.98 22.41
N LEU A 32 -7.39 -12.96 22.33
CA LEU A 32 -7.91 -13.50 21.07
C LEU A 32 -8.68 -12.45 20.26
N LEU A 33 -9.49 -11.62 20.92
CA LEU A 33 -10.19 -10.51 20.27
C LEU A 33 -9.20 -9.50 19.67
N GLY A 34 -8.12 -9.16 20.40
CA GLY A 34 -7.06 -8.30 19.89
C GLY A 34 -6.36 -8.88 18.65
N ALA A 35 -6.03 -10.17 18.68
CA ALA A 35 -5.41 -10.87 17.55
C ALA A 35 -6.30 -10.88 16.30
N ALA A 36 -7.61 -11.11 16.47
CA ALA A 36 -8.57 -11.12 15.36
C ALA A 36 -8.68 -9.74 14.68
N GLN A 37 -8.72 -8.65 15.45
CA GLN A 37 -8.73 -7.29 14.91
C GLN A 37 -7.45 -6.99 14.11
N LEU A 38 -6.29 -7.44 14.61
CA LEU A 38 -5.02 -7.29 13.91
C LEU A 38 -5.02 -8.07 12.59
N ALA A 39 -5.58 -9.28 12.58
CA ALA A 39 -5.67 -10.12 11.38
C ALA A 39 -6.61 -9.54 10.32
N LEU A 40 -7.70 -8.88 10.71
CA LEU A 40 -8.57 -8.17 9.78
C LEU A 40 -7.86 -6.94 9.19
N LYS A 41 -7.18 -6.17 10.04
CA LYS A 41 -6.43 -4.99 9.61
C LYS A 41 -5.27 -5.37 8.69
N SER A 42 -4.56 -6.46 8.96
CA SER A 42 -3.45 -6.90 8.10
C SER A 42 -3.90 -7.26 6.69
N GLN A 43 -5.09 -7.86 6.53
CA GLN A 43 -5.67 -8.12 5.21
C GLN A 43 -5.95 -6.82 4.44
N GLN A 44 -6.55 -5.83 5.12
CA GLN A 44 -6.81 -4.52 4.50
C GLN A 44 -5.49 -3.86 4.07
N THR A 45 -4.50 -3.81 4.96
CA THR A 45 -3.19 -3.23 4.66
C THR A 45 -2.47 -3.95 3.52
N ALA A 46 -2.59 -5.28 3.42
CA ALA A 46 -2.01 -6.03 2.30
C ALA A 46 -2.64 -5.63 0.95
N THR A 47 -3.97 -5.45 0.90
CA THR A 47 -4.64 -5.01 -0.33
C THR A 47 -4.26 -3.59 -0.73
N GLU A 48 -4.16 -2.68 0.24
CA GLU A 48 -3.74 -1.29 0.00
C GLU A 48 -2.29 -1.21 -0.49
N SER A 49 -1.38 -1.94 0.17
CA SER A 49 0.03 -2.04 -0.23
C SER A 49 0.18 -2.56 -1.66
N ARG A 50 -0.60 -3.58 -2.02
CA ARG A 50 -0.61 -4.13 -3.37
C ARG A 50 -1.12 -3.13 -4.40
N GLN A 51 -2.19 -2.40 -4.07
CA GLN A 51 -2.73 -1.39 -4.98
C GLN A 51 -1.73 -0.26 -5.23
N ASN A 52 -1.04 0.18 -4.17
CA ASN A 52 0.04 1.16 -4.26
C ASN A 52 1.20 0.67 -5.12
N ALA A 53 1.65 -0.57 -4.93
CA ALA A 53 2.74 -1.14 -5.73
C ALA A 53 2.38 -1.23 -7.22
N VAL A 54 1.15 -1.63 -7.55
CA VAL A 54 0.64 -1.62 -8.93
C VAL A 54 0.59 -0.19 -9.47
N GLY A 55 0.09 0.77 -8.70
CA GLY A 55 0.05 2.18 -9.10
C GLY A 55 1.43 2.76 -9.39
N GLN A 56 2.43 2.45 -8.57
CA GLN A 56 3.83 2.86 -8.80
C GLN A 56 4.40 2.24 -10.07
N MET A 57 4.20 0.94 -10.29
CA MET A 57 4.68 0.24 -11.48
C MET A 57 4.05 0.82 -12.76
N LEU A 58 2.75 1.09 -12.77
CA LEU A 58 2.07 1.72 -13.90
C LEU A 58 2.55 3.17 -14.16
N ALA A 59 2.90 3.91 -13.10
CA ALA A 59 3.44 5.25 -13.21
C ALA A 59 4.85 5.24 -13.82
N LEU A 60 5.70 4.31 -13.37
CA LEU A 60 7.04 4.07 -13.92
C LEU A 60 6.98 3.75 -15.42
N GLU A 61 6.14 2.79 -15.81
CA GLU A 61 5.98 2.40 -17.22
C GLU A 61 5.55 3.57 -18.12
N ALA A 62 4.64 4.44 -17.64
CA ALA A 62 4.29 5.64 -18.39
C ALA A 62 5.40 6.68 -18.43
N MET A 63 6.18 6.81 -17.35
CA MET A 63 7.31 7.74 -17.32
C MET A 63 8.38 7.32 -18.34
N ASP A 64 8.69 6.03 -18.38
CA ASP A 64 9.62 5.45 -19.36
C ASP A 64 9.12 5.67 -20.79
N CYS A 65 7.81 5.52 -21.02
CA CYS A 65 7.21 5.86 -22.31
C CYS A 65 7.41 7.33 -22.66
N LEU A 66 7.06 8.26 -21.76
CA LEU A 66 7.18 9.70 -22.01
C LEU A 66 8.64 10.10 -22.28
N GLN A 67 9.59 9.50 -21.56
CA GLN A 67 11.01 9.68 -21.84
C GLN A 67 11.38 9.16 -23.22
N ALA A 68 10.92 7.97 -23.62
CA ALA A 68 11.15 7.45 -24.96
C ALA A 68 10.57 8.37 -26.06
N GLN A 69 9.38 8.94 -25.84
CA GLN A 69 8.76 9.91 -26.73
C GLN A 69 9.56 11.22 -26.85
N ALA A 70 10.18 11.68 -25.76
CA ALA A 70 11.04 12.87 -25.78
C ALA A 70 12.29 12.68 -26.64
N HIS A 71 12.83 11.45 -26.70
CA HIS A 71 13.99 11.13 -27.53
C HIS A 71 13.61 10.74 -28.97
N THR A 72 12.47 10.07 -29.14
CA THR A 72 11.99 9.54 -30.42
C THR A 72 10.57 10.04 -30.69
N PRO A 73 10.40 11.09 -31.52
CA PRO A 73 9.09 11.72 -31.75
C PRO A 73 8.01 10.81 -32.34
N THR A 74 8.40 9.67 -32.92
CA THR A 74 7.47 8.67 -33.48
C THR A 74 6.90 7.71 -32.44
N ALA A 75 7.44 7.67 -31.23
CA ALA A 75 6.86 6.90 -30.13
C ALA A 75 5.62 7.62 -29.59
N ALA A 76 4.46 6.98 -29.65
CA ALA A 76 3.19 7.53 -29.19
C ALA A 76 2.84 6.97 -27.81
N CYS A 77 2.94 7.81 -26.77
CA CYS A 77 2.47 7.45 -25.45
C CYS A 77 1.00 7.85 -25.28
N PRO A 78 0.14 6.96 -24.76
CA PRO A 78 -1.27 7.28 -24.55
C PRO A 78 -1.41 8.33 -23.45
N ALA A 79 -2.02 9.47 -23.78
CA ALA A 79 -2.22 10.58 -22.84
C ALA A 79 -3.12 10.18 -21.65
N GLN A 80 -4.09 9.29 -21.89
CA GLN A 80 -4.88 8.68 -20.83
C GLN A 80 -5.19 7.22 -21.17
N GLN A 81 -5.10 6.36 -20.18
CA GLN A 81 -5.37 4.94 -20.32
C GLN A 81 -6.03 4.39 -19.07
N SER A 82 -7.02 3.50 -19.25
CA SER A 82 -7.62 2.74 -18.15
C SER A 82 -7.18 1.28 -18.22
N ILE A 83 -6.70 0.75 -17.10
CA ILE A 83 -6.10 -0.58 -17.01
C ILE A 83 -6.71 -1.30 -15.81
N VAL A 84 -7.16 -2.54 -15.99
CA VAL A 84 -7.71 -3.34 -14.89
C VAL A 84 -6.67 -4.35 -14.43
N VAL A 85 -6.26 -4.25 -13.16
CA VAL A 85 -5.32 -5.17 -12.54
C VAL A 85 -5.97 -5.76 -11.31
N GLN A 86 -6.10 -7.09 -11.27
CA GLN A 86 -6.70 -7.83 -10.14
C GLN A 86 -8.09 -7.31 -9.72
N GLY A 87 -8.90 -6.87 -10.68
CA GLY A 87 -10.25 -6.36 -10.45
C GLY A 87 -10.34 -4.90 -9.99
N THR A 88 -9.22 -4.19 -9.88
CA THR A 88 -9.16 -2.74 -9.64
C THR A 88 -8.89 -2.02 -10.95
N ARG A 89 -9.69 -1.00 -11.25
CA ARG A 89 -9.50 -0.13 -12.43
C ARG A 89 -8.56 1.01 -12.06
N TYR A 90 -7.41 1.05 -12.70
CA TYR A 90 -6.46 2.15 -12.65
C TYR A 90 -6.69 3.08 -13.82
N THR A 91 -6.57 4.37 -13.59
CA THR A 91 -6.58 5.40 -14.61
C THR A 91 -5.22 6.08 -14.59
N ARG A 92 -4.49 5.95 -15.69
CA ARG A 92 -3.18 6.56 -15.90
C ARG A 92 -3.34 7.73 -16.84
N GLN A 93 -2.78 8.87 -16.49
CA GLN A 93 -2.67 10.07 -17.31
C GLN A 93 -1.18 10.40 -17.47
N ALA A 94 -0.75 10.61 -18.70
CA ALA A 94 0.61 10.96 -19.07
C ALA A 94 0.56 12.24 -19.88
N GLN A 95 1.27 13.28 -19.41
CA GLN A 95 1.24 14.60 -20.00
C GLN A 95 2.65 15.14 -20.10
N THR A 96 2.95 15.82 -21.20
CA THR A 96 4.19 16.56 -21.39
C THR A 96 3.86 18.04 -21.47
N SER A 97 4.53 18.86 -20.66
CA SER A 97 4.38 20.31 -20.67
C SER A 97 5.71 20.95 -21.08
N PRO A 98 5.82 21.55 -22.27
CA PRO A 98 7.04 22.25 -22.66
C PRO A 98 7.24 23.51 -21.79
N GLN A 99 8.44 23.65 -21.24
CA GLN A 99 8.91 24.76 -20.41
C GLN A 99 10.20 25.35 -21.00
N GLY A 100 10.07 26.15 -22.06
CA GLY A 100 11.20 26.81 -22.72
C GLY A 100 12.19 25.81 -23.32
N GLN A 101 13.33 25.60 -22.65
CA GLN A 101 14.38 24.65 -23.05
C GLN A 101 14.32 23.30 -22.27
N SER A 102 13.25 23.12 -21.49
CA SER A 102 12.93 21.89 -20.77
C SER A 102 11.56 21.41 -21.24
N THR A 103 11.32 20.10 -21.18
CA THR A 103 9.97 19.52 -21.25
C THR A 103 9.72 18.80 -19.95
N ASP A 104 8.69 19.24 -19.22
CA ASP A 104 8.25 18.56 -18.01
C ASP A 104 7.37 17.37 -18.40
N LEU A 105 7.63 16.23 -17.76
CA LEU A 105 6.89 14.99 -17.90
C LEU A 105 6.09 14.78 -16.61
N LEU A 106 4.77 14.69 -16.72
CA LEU A 106 3.86 14.44 -15.62
C LEU A 106 3.14 13.12 -15.86
N VAL A 107 3.21 12.22 -14.89
CA VAL A 107 2.42 10.98 -14.89
C VAL A 107 1.57 10.93 -13.64
N GLN A 108 0.30 10.62 -13.79
CA GLN A 108 -0.67 10.56 -12.71
C GLN A 108 -1.44 9.25 -12.81
N VAL A 109 -1.46 8.47 -11.74
CA VAL A 109 -2.18 7.20 -11.67
C VAL A 109 -3.17 7.27 -10.52
N SER A 110 -4.46 7.10 -10.78
CA SER A 110 -5.51 7.05 -9.77
C SER A 110 -6.29 5.73 -9.84
N TRP A 111 -6.87 5.33 -8.71
CA TRP A 111 -7.72 4.15 -8.62
C TRP A 111 -8.81 4.35 -7.56
N PRO A 112 -9.94 3.64 -7.63
CA PRO A 112 -11.06 3.89 -6.75
C PRO A 112 -10.74 3.52 -5.29
N ASN A 113 -11.09 4.40 -4.36
CA ASN A 113 -10.99 4.13 -2.92
C ASN A 113 -12.17 3.25 -2.46
N ARG A 114 -12.02 1.92 -2.52
CA ARG A 114 -13.10 1.01 -2.13
C ARG A 114 -13.06 0.72 -0.62
N ARG A 115 -13.51 1.67 0.21
CA ARG A 115 -13.77 1.40 1.64
C ARG A 115 -15.17 0.79 1.82
N VAL A 116 -15.25 -0.28 2.61
CA VAL A 116 -16.52 -0.93 2.95
C VAL A 116 -17.15 -0.15 4.12
N GLY A 117 -18.17 0.67 3.82
CA GLY A 117 -19.00 1.35 4.81
C GLY A 117 -18.63 2.82 5.06
N GLY A 118 -19.55 3.72 4.68
CA GLY A 118 -19.51 5.14 5.03
C GLY A 118 -19.62 6.05 3.81
N ALA A 119 -20.81 6.63 3.60
CA ALA A 119 -20.97 7.79 2.74
C ALA A 119 -20.25 8.98 3.41
N SER A 120 -19.12 9.42 2.83
CA SER A 120 -18.50 10.69 3.16
C SER A 120 -18.09 11.39 1.86
N SER A 121 -18.69 12.55 1.65
CA SER A 121 -18.77 13.33 0.42
C SER A 121 -17.51 14.16 0.11
N ASP A 122 -16.33 13.72 0.53
CA ASP A 122 -15.08 14.44 0.23
C ASP A 122 -13.84 13.56 0.41
N HIS A 123 -13.79 12.42 -0.31
CA HIS A 123 -12.57 11.61 -0.37
C HIS A 123 -12.13 11.50 -1.82
N SER A 124 -11.04 12.20 -2.16
CA SER A 124 -10.36 12.04 -3.44
C SER A 124 -9.89 10.60 -3.62
N ASP A 125 -9.98 10.11 -4.85
CA ASP A 125 -9.44 8.80 -5.21
C ASP A 125 -7.92 8.79 -4.93
N PRO A 126 -7.38 7.71 -4.33
CA PRO A 126 -5.95 7.56 -4.12
C PRO A 126 -5.23 7.71 -5.45
N GLN A 127 -4.13 8.44 -5.39
CA GLN A 127 -3.40 8.85 -6.57
C GLN A 127 -1.90 8.92 -6.29
N ILE A 128 -1.13 8.53 -7.30
CA ILE A 128 0.31 8.69 -7.37
C ILE A 128 0.62 9.66 -8.52
N SER A 129 1.41 10.70 -8.26
CA SER A 129 1.89 11.64 -9.28
C SER A 129 3.41 11.65 -9.34
N TRP A 130 3.97 11.45 -10.53
CA TRP A 130 5.39 11.49 -10.81
C TRP A 130 5.68 12.66 -11.73
N ARG A 131 6.76 13.38 -11.45
CA ARG A 131 7.23 14.51 -12.26
C ARG A 131 8.69 14.29 -12.61
N SER A 132 9.02 14.53 -13.86
CA SER A 132 10.39 14.55 -14.37
C SER A 132 10.52 15.73 -15.34
N SER A 133 11.74 16.12 -15.68
CA SER A 133 12.01 17.14 -16.68
C SER A 133 13.15 16.68 -17.57
N VAL A 134 13.04 16.96 -18.86
CA VAL A 134 14.04 16.59 -19.87
C VAL A 134 14.47 17.85 -20.60
N SER A 135 15.77 18.11 -20.62
CA SER A 135 16.34 19.24 -21.35
C SER A 135 16.30 18.98 -22.86
N THR A 136 15.90 19.98 -23.64
CA THR A 136 15.96 19.94 -25.11
C THR A 136 17.34 20.36 -25.64
N LEU A 137 18.26 20.74 -24.75
CA LEU A 137 19.63 21.08 -25.08
C LEU A 137 20.45 19.81 -25.44
N PRO A 138 21.23 19.85 -26.53
CA PRO A 138 22.08 18.71 -26.89
C PRO A 138 23.17 18.48 -25.84
N SER A 139 23.45 17.20 -25.57
CA SER A 139 24.33 16.72 -24.48
C SER A 139 25.78 17.21 -24.53
N TRP A 140 26.25 17.71 -25.67
CA TRP A 140 27.62 18.25 -25.85
C TRP A 140 27.87 19.63 -25.20
N VAL A 141 26.83 20.33 -24.75
CA VAL A 141 26.98 21.61 -24.02
C VAL A 141 27.23 21.37 -22.50
N GLY A 142 27.57 20.13 -22.13
CA GLY A 142 27.94 19.73 -20.77
C GLY A 142 29.39 20.06 -20.45
N VAL A 143 29.58 21.21 -19.80
CA VAL A 143 30.74 21.69 -19.03
C VAL A 143 31.89 20.68 -18.82
N SER A 144 33.01 20.90 -19.52
CA SER A 144 34.33 20.52 -19.01
C SER A 144 34.60 21.35 -17.75
N SER A 145 34.44 20.75 -16.58
CA SER A 145 34.85 21.37 -15.32
C SER A 145 36.38 21.52 -15.32
N PRO A 146 36.93 22.73 -15.09
CA PRO A 146 38.37 22.93 -14.91
C PRO A 146 38.88 22.33 -13.60
#